data_AF-A0A3D3AH77-F1
#
_entry.id   AF-A0A3D3AH77-F1
#
_cell.length_a   1.000
_cell.length_b   1.000
_cell.length_c   1.000
_cell.angle_alpha   90.00
_cell.angle_beta   90.00
_cell.angle_gamma   90.00
#
_symmetry.space_group_name_H-M   'P 1'
#
loop_
_entity.id
_entity.type
_entity.pdbx_description
1 polymer ?
#
loop_
_entity_poly.entity_id
_entity_poly.type
_entity_poly.pdbx_seq_one_letter_code
_entity_poly.pdbx_strand_id
1 'polypeptide(L)'
;MQNITYKHLPALLLLILLLSGCFGFSGKTIVLTDALVKSFIKAQTELFKKGGELAGYAKKAESGNIDSGKAGYDNFLKIIQKAGFKDLKEYLETAAKVGLVFSVVQSDIYVDKMNQLFEDQKSLIGENSEFHKMLNDPDIPEETKKEIRKSLKEA
;
A
#
# COMPACT_ATOMS: atom_id res chain seq x y z
N MET A 1 13.24 -25.46 25.64
CA MET A 1 12.06 -25.87 24.86
C MET A 1 10.85 -25.18 25.45
N GLN A 2 10.42 -24.06 24.86
CA GLN A 2 9.23 -23.34 25.31
C GLN A 2 8.00 -23.90 24.59
N ASN A 3 7.04 -24.39 25.38
CA ASN A 3 5.71 -24.79 24.93
C ASN A 3 4.97 -23.54 24.41
N ILE A 4 4.83 -23.43 23.09
CA ILE A 4 3.95 -22.43 22.48
C ILE A 4 2.52 -22.95 22.64
N THR A 5 1.78 -22.33 23.53
CA THR A 5 0.38 -22.60 23.82
C THR A 5 -0.47 -22.30 22.57
N TYR A 6 -1.16 -23.31 22.06
CA TYR A 6 -2.04 -23.31 20.88
C TYR A 6 -3.32 -22.44 21.02
N LYS A 7 -3.28 -21.35 21.78
CA LYS A 7 -4.46 -20.52 22.06
C LYS A 7 -4.92 -19.66 20.87
N HIS A 8 -4.07 -19.47 19.87
CA HIS A 8 -4.33 -18.65 18.68
C HIS A 8 -4.47 -19.44 17.37
N LEU A 9 -4.26 -20.76 17.42
CA LEU A 9 -4.43 -21.64 16.26
C LEU A 9 -5.84 -21.56 15.63
N PRO A 10 -6.96 -21.49 16.39
CA PRO A 10 -8.28 -21.39 15.77
C PRO A 10 -8.53 -20.03 15.11
N ALA A 11 -7.95 -18.94 15.63
CA ALA A 11 -8.08 -17.60 15.02
C ALA A 11 -7.30 -17.49 13.69
N LEU A 12 -6.12 -18.11 13.62
CA LEU A 12 -5.31 -18.17 12.40
C LEU A 12 -5.99 -19.03 11.31
N LEU A 13 -6.58 -20.17 11.71
CA LEU A 13 -7.37 -21.02 10.81
C LEU A 13 -8.64 -20.32 10.32
N LEU A 14 -9.32 -19.54 11.16
CA LEU A 14 -10.48 -18.74 10.75
C LEU A 14 -10.08 -17.62 9.76
N LEU A 15 -8.92 -16.99 9.96
CA LEU A 15 -8.38 -15.99 9.04
C LEU A 15 -8.03 -16.62 7.68
N ILE A 16 -7.42 -17.81 7.67
CA ILE A 16 -7.08 -18.54 6.44
C ILE A 16 -8.35 -19.02 5.71
N LEU A 17 -9.38 -19.47 6.44
CA LEU A 17 -10.68 -19.86 5.87
C LEU A 17 -11.46 -18.66 5.31
N LEU A 18 -11.41 -17.49 5.97
CA LEU A 18 -12.00 -16.26 5.46
C LEU A 18 -11.27 -15.73 4.22
N LEU A 19 -9.93 -15.89 4.16
CA LEU A 19 -9.15 -15.51 2.98
C LEU A 19 -9.35 -16.48 1.81
N SER A 20 -9.51 -17.78 2.06
CA SER A 20 -9.75 -18.78 1.00
C SER A 20 -11.19 -18.79 0.47
N GLY A 21 -12.16 -18.26 1.24
CA GLY A 21 -13.55 -18.06 0.78
C GLY A 21 -13.73 -16.94 -0.26
N CYS A 22 -12.74 -16.05 -0.45
CA CYS A 22 -12.81 -14.94 -1.41
C CYS A 22 -12.16 -15.23 -2.78
N PHE A 23 -11.48 -16.37 -2.96
CA PHE A 23 -10.81 -16.72 -4.22
C PHE A 23 -11.66 -17.58 -5.18
N GLY A 24 -12.97 -17.55 -5.01
CA GLY A 24 -13.93 -18.03 -6.00
C GLY A 24 -14.05 -17.10 -7.23
N PHE A 25 -12.92 -16.71 -7.84
CA PHE A 25 -12.87 -16.00 -9.14
C PHE A 25 -13.19 -16.98 -10.28
N SER A 26 -14.39 -17.55 -10.26
CA SER A 26 -14.94 -18.29 -11.39
C SER A 26 -15.75 -17.34 -12.28
N GLY A 27 -15.26 -17.14 -13.51
CA GLY A 27 -16.04 -16.56 -14.61
C GLY A 27 -15.70 -15.10 -14.96
N LYS A 28 -15.02 -14.91 -16.10
CA LYS A 28 -14.70 -13.63 -16.76
C LYS A 28 -13.92 -12.65 -15.88
N THR A 29 -12.60 -12.73 -15.96
CA THR A 29 -11.70 -11.70 -15.45
C THR A 29 -12.10 -10.34 -16.01
N ILE A 30 -12.61 -9.42 -15.17
CA ILE A 30 -12.90 -8.05 -15.60
C ILE A 30 -11.64 -7.43 -16.23
N VAL A 31 -11.73 -6.93 -17.45
CA VAL A 31 -10.62 -6.20 -18.07
C VAL A 31 -10.73 -4.77 -17.62
N LEU A 32 -9.65 -4.22 -17.06
CA LEU A 32 -9.64 -2.83 -16.63
C LEU A 32 -9.68 -1.92 -17.87
N THR A 33 -10.71 -1.09 -17.97
CA THR A 33 -10.89 -0.13 -19.07
C THR A 33 -10.92 1.28 -18.51
N ASP A 34 -10.61 2.28 -19.35
CA ASP A 34 -10.71 3.70 -18.97
C ASP A 34 -12.09 4.08 -18.42
N ALA A 35 -13.15 3.47 -18.96
CA ALA A 35 -14.51 3.67 -18.49
C ALA A 35 -14.68 3.17 -17.04
N LEU A 36 -14.23 1.95 -16.76
CA LEU A 36 -14.28 1.37 -15.41
C LEU A 36 -13.41 2.16 -14.42
N VAL A 37 -12.24 2.63 -14.84
CA VAL A 37 -11.37 3.47 -14.00
C VAL A 37 -12.04 4.81 -13.70
N LYS A 38 -12.65 5.48 -14.70
CA LYS A 38 -13.40 6.72 -14.49
C LYS A 38 -14.59 6.51 -13.55
N SER A 39 -15.32 5.41 -13.71
CA SER A 39 -16.40 5.02 -12.79
C SER A 39 -15.87 4.77 -11.39
N PHE A 40 -14.73 4.10 -11.24
CA PHE A 40 -14.09 3.88 -9.94
C PHE A 40 -13.70 5.19 -9.25
N ILE A 41 -13.07 6.11 -9.98
CA ILE A 41 -12.70 7.44 -9.46
C ILE A 41 -13.94 8.22 -9.00
N LYS A 42 -15.02 8.20 -9.80
CA LYS A 42 -16.29 8.85 -9.44
C LYS A 42 -16.88 8.24 -8.16
N ALA A 43 -16.94 6.91 -8.07
CA ALA A 43 -17.42 6.20 -6.89
C ALA A 43 -16.59 6.58 -5.66
N GLN A 44 -15.26 6.51 -5.75
CA GLN A 44 -14.40 6.83 -4.61
C GLN A 44 -14.47 8.29 -4.18
N THR A 45 -14.60 9.21 -5.13
CA THR A 45 -14.79 10.64 -4.82
C THR A 45 -16.05 10.86 -4.00
N GLU A 46 -17.17 10.24 -4.39
CA GLU A 46 -18.44 10.37 -3.68
C GLU A 46 -18.43 9.60 -2.34
N LEU A 47 -17.82 8.43 -2.29
CA LEU A 47 -17.62 7.69 -1.04
C LEU A 47 -16.78 8.48 -0.04
N PHE A 48 -15.74 9.16 -0.49
CA PHE A 48 -14.89 9.99 0.36
C PHE A 48 -15.67 11.18 0.92
N LYS A 49 -16.43 11.89 0.07
CA LYS A 49 -17.31 13.00 0.51
C LYS A 49 -18.34 12.54 1.54
N LYS A 50 -18.88 11.33 1.39
CA LYS A 50 -19.89 10.74 2.28
C LYS A 50 -19.29 9.88 3.39
N GLY A 51 -17.98 9.83 3.53
CA GLY A 51 -17.29 8.89 4.44
C GLY A 51 -17.75 9.04 5.89
N GLY A 52 -17.93 10.28 6.36
CA GLY A 52 -18.42 10.54 7.72
C GLY A 52 -19.86 10.06 7.95
N GLU A 53 -20.74 10.22 6.94
CA GLU A 53 -22.12 9.73 6.98
C GLU A 53 -22.16 8.20 7.04
N LEU A 54 -21.39 7.55 6.15
CA LEU A 54 -21.26 6.09 6.09
C LEU A 54 -20.67 5.49 7.37
N ALA A 55 -19.63 6.14 7.94
CA ALA A 55 -19.07 5.76 9.23
C ALA A 55 -20.09 5.90 10.38
N GLY A 56 -20.93 6.94 10.32
CA GLY A 56 -22.04 7.12 11.27
C GLY A 56 -23.07 5.98 11.22
N TYR A 57 -23.40 5.49 10.01
CA TYR A 57 -24.25 4.30 9.85
C TYR A 57 -23.59 3.04 10.43
N ALA A 58 -22.31 2.81 10.13
CA ALA A 58 -21.56 1.65 10.63
C ALA A 58 -21.51 1.63 12.16
N LYS A 59 -21.19 2.76 12.80
CA LYS A 59 -21.15 2.87 14.27
C LYS A 59 -22.49 2.55 14.93
N LYS A 60 -23.59 3.01 14.33
CA LYS A 60 -24.95 2.69 14.82
C LYS A 60 -25.27 1.21 14.64
N ALA A 61 -24.84 0.61 13.53
CA ALA A 61 -25.01 -0.82 13.28
C ALA A 61 -24.25 -1.69 14.30
N GLU A 62 -23.02 -1.32 14.63
CA GLU A 62 -22.22 -1.97 15.69
C GLU A 62 -22.90 -1.90 17.07
N SER A 63 -23.70 -0.85 17.30
CA SER A 63 -24.49 -0.67 18.52
C SER A 63 -25.78 -1.52 18.53
N GLY A 64 -25.97 -2.41 17.55
CA GLY A 64 -27.14 -3.29 17.43
C GLY A 64 -28.28 -2.73 16.58
N ASN A 65 -28.14 -1.55 15.98
CA ASN A 65 -29.17 -0.98 15.10
C ASN A 65 -29.01 -1.50 13.65
N ILE A 66 -29.62 -2.66 13.38
CA ILE A 66 -29.54 -3.36 12.08
C ILE A 66 -30.05 -2.47 10.93
N ASP A 67 -31.11 -1.69 11.15
CA ASP A 67 -31.68 -0.79 10.14
C ASP A 67 -30.68 0.28 9.68
N SER A 68 -29.84 0.77 10.59
CA SER A 68 -28.76 1.71 10.26
C SER A 68 -27.69 1.04 9.39
N GLY A 69 -27.37 -0.22 9.66
CA GLY A 69 -26.45 -1.01 8.82
C GLY A 69 -26.98 -1.20 7.41
N LYS A 70 -28.27 -1.56 7.28
CA LYS A 70 -28.93 -1.69 5.98
C LYS A 70 -28.97 -0.36 5.23
N ALA A 71 -29.33 0.74 5.90
CA ALA A 71 -29.37 2.07 5.28
C ALA A 71 -27.99 2.51 4.78
N GLY A 72 -26.93 2.25 5.55
CA GLY A 72 -25.54 2.50 5.13
C GLY A 72 -25.17 1.69 3.89
N TYR A 73 -25.50 0.40 3.87
CA TYR A 73 -25.25 -0.48 2.73
C TYR A 73 -26.03 -0.05 1.48
N ASP A 74 -27.32 0.26 1.61
CA ASP A 74 -28.16 0.74 0.50
C ASP A 74 -27.61 2.06 -0.08
N ASN A 75 -27.11 2.97 0.78
CA ASN A 75 -26.47 4.20 0.34
C ASN A 75 -25.17 3.94 -0.41
N PHE A 76 -24.33 3.04 0.11
CA PHE A 76 -23.12 2.60 -0.58
C PHE A 76 -23.42 2.03 -1.97
N LEU A 77 -24.40 1.12 -2.07
CA LEU A 77 -24.83 0.55 -3.36
C LEU A 77 -25.31 1.61 -4.34
N LYS A 78 -26.11 2.58 -3.88
CA LYS A 78 -26.56 3.71 -4.71
C LYS A 78 -25.39 4.54 -5.23
N ILE A 79 -24.34 4.74 -4.44
CA ILE A 79 -23.17 5.52 -4.86
C ILE A 79 -22.43 4.80 -6.00
N ILE A 80 -22.15 3.50 -5.84
CA ILE A 80 -21.44 2.75 -6.88
C ILE A 80 -22.28 2.61 -8.16
N GLN A 81 -23.59 2.41 -8.04
CA GLN A 81 -24.49 2.34 -9.19
C GLN A 81 -24.57 3.67 -9.94
N LYS A 82 -24.68 4.80 -9.22
CA LYS A 82 -24.62 6.14 -9.82
C LYS A 82 -23.30 6.44 -10.52
N ALA A 83 -22.21 5.82 -10.06
CA ALA A 83 -20.91 5.93 -10.71
C ALA A 83 -20.79 5.08 -11.99
N GLY A 84 -21.76 4.21 -12.27
CA GLY A 84 -21.86 3.41 -13.50
C GLY A 84 -21.53 1.93 -13.33
N PHE A 85 -21.38 1.43 -12.10
CA PHE A 85 -21.19 -0.01 -11.85
C PHE A 85 -22.52 -0.74 -11.91
N LYS A 86 -22.53 -1.91 -12.57
CA LYS A 86 -23.70 -2.79 -12.67
C LYS A 86 -24.13 -3.33 -11.32
N ASP A 87 -23.16 -3.81 -10.56
CA ASP A 87 -23.38 -4.45 -9.27
C ASP A 87 -22.14 -4.32 -8.37
N LEU A 88 -22.29 -4.79 -7.13
CA LEU A 88 -21.22 -4.78 -6.15
C LEU A 88 -20.01 -5.61 -6.60
N LYS A 89 -20.25 -6.71 -7.31
CA LYS A 89 -19.18 -7.61 -7.76
C LYS A 89 -18.28 -6.88 -8.75
N GLU A 90 -18.85 -6.21 -9.75
CA GLU A 90 -18.10 -5.43 -10.74
C GLU A 90 -17.28 -4.31 -10.08
N TYR A 91 -17.86 -3.62 -9.09
CA TYR A 91 -17.14 -2.61 -8.31
C TYR A 91 -15.95 -3.20 -7.54
N LEU A 92 -16.15 -4.29 -6.79
CA LEU A 92 -15.09 -4.91 -5.98
C LEU A 92 -13.96 -5.49 -6.82
N GLU A 93 -14.29 -6.14 -7.95
CA GLU A 93 -13.28 -6.65 -8.87
C GLU A 93 -12.47 -5.52 -9.52
N THR A 94 -13.13 -4.41 -9.89
CA THR A 94 -12.45 -3.21 -10.39
C THR A 94 -11.55 -2.61 -9.31
N ALA A 95 -12.05 -2.48 -8.08
CA ALA A 95 -11.30 -1.96 -6.94
C ALA A 95 -10.05 -2.80 -6.64
N ALA A 96 -10.18 -4.13 -6.65
CA ALA A 96 -9.06 -5.04 -6.45
C ALA A 96 -7.98 -4.87 -7.54
N LYS A 97 -8.39 -4.73 -8.81
CA LYS A 97 -7.45 -4.51 -9.92
C LYS A 97 -6.77 -3.15 -9.86
N VAL A 98 -7.51 -2.09 -9.55
CA VAL A 98 -6.92 -0.75 -9.35
C VAL A 98 -5.93 -0.79 -8.18
N GLY A 99 -6.29 -1.47 -7.08
CA GLY A 99 -5.40 -1.68 -5.93
C GLY A 99 -4.11 -2.41 -6.31
N LEU A 100 -4.21 -3.52 -7.05
CA LEU A 100 -3.04 -4.25 -7.53
C LEU A 100 -2.14 -3.38 -8.42
N VAL A 101 -2.71 -2.65 -9.38
CA VAL A 101 -1.93 -1.73 -10.24
C VAL A 101 -1.24 -0.66 -9.40
N PHE A 102 -1.94 -0.08 -8.42
CA PHE A 102 -1.38 0.93 -7.54
C PHE A 102 -0.24 0.37 -6.67
N SER A 103 -0.39 -0.85 -6.14
CA SER A 103 0.68 -1.53 -5.38
C SER A 103 1.92 -1.80 -6.23
N VAL A 104 1.75 -2.20 -7.49
CA VAL A 104 2.88 -2.37 -8.42
C VAL A 104 3.58 -1.04 -8.69
N VAL A 105 2.81 0.01 -9.02
CA VAL A 105 3.36 1.35 -9.27
C VAL A 105 4.09 1.90 -8.03
N GLN A 106 3.54 1.71 -6.83
CA GLN A 106 4.24 2.10 -5.61
C GLN A 106 5.52 1.32 -5.38
N SER A 107 5.53 0.02 -5.70
CA SER A 107 6.73 -0.81 -5.62
C SER A 107 7.80 -0.30 -6.57
N ASP A 108 7.45 0.03 -7.81
CA ASP A 108 8.39 0.56 -8.80
C ASP A 108 8.95 1.92 -8.36
N ILE A 109 8.09 2.83 -7.90
CA ILE A 109 8.51 4.14 -7.36
C ILE A 109 9.40 3.97 -6.12
N TYR A 110 9.12 2.99 -5.27
CA TYR A 110 9.93 2.71 -4.09
C TYR A 110 11.31 2.16 -4.47
N VAL A 111 11.36 1.22 -5.42
CA VAL A 111 12.62 0.67 -5.96
C VAL A 111 13.44 1.78 -6.61
N ASP A 112 12.81 2.64 -7.42
CA ASP A 112 13.49 3.76 -8.06
C ASP A 112 14.06 4.74 -7.04
N LYS A 113 13.31 5.06 -5.98
CA LYS A 113 13.80 5.91 -4.88
C LYS A 113 14.95 5.25 -4.11
N MET A 114 14.87 3.95 -3.86
CA MET A 114 15.96 3.22 -3.21
C MET A 114 17.21 3.19 -4.09
N ASN A 115 17.06 2.95 -5.39
CA ASN A 115 18.18 2.98 -6.34
C ASN A 115 18.81 4.37 -6.43
N GLN A 116 18.01 5.44 -6.43
CA GLN A 116 18.51 6.82 -6.35
C GLN A 116 19.29 7.05 -5.06
N LEU A 117 18.76 6.64 -3.90
CA LEU A 117 19.48 6.76 -2.63
C LEU A 117 20.79 5.97 -2.62
N PHE A 118 20.82 4.78 -3.22
CA PHE A 118 22.04 3.97 -3.35
C PHE A 118 23.07 4.61 -4.28
N GLU A 119 22.65 5.18 -5.42
CA GLU A 119 23.55 5.88 -6.33
C GLU A 119 24.06 7.21 -5.73
N ASP A 120 23.20 7.95 -5.04
CA ASP A 120 23.59 9.17 -4.32
C ASP A 120 24.60 8.84 -3.22
N GLN A 121 24.36 7.78 -2.44
CA GLN A 121 25.31 7.30 -1.44
C GLN A 121 26.62 6.87 -2.09
N LYS A 122 26.57 6.12 -3.20
CA LYS A 122 27.77 5.68 -3.93
C LYS A 122 28.55 6.84 -4.54
N SER A 123 27.90 7.96 -4.88
CA SER A 123 28.57 9.20 -5.30
C SER A 123 29.36 9.87 -4.16
N LEU A 124 28.85 9.75 -2.93
CA LEU A 124 29.45 10.33 -1.73
C LEU A 124 30.61 9.50 -1.16
N ILE A 125 30.65 8.18 -1.39
CA ILE A 125 31.70 7.28 -0.84
C ILE A 125 32.48 6.47 -1.88
N GLY A 126 32.12 6.52 -3.17
CA GLY A 126 32.84 5.82 -4.25
C GLY A 126 34.16 6.50 -4.64
N GLU A 127 34.98 5.84 -5.49
CA GLU A 127 36.34 6.27 -5.90
C GLU A 127 36.45 7.73 -6.41
N ASN A 128 35.35 8.30 -6.92
CA ASN A 128 35.28 9.67 -7.42
C ASN A 128 34.73 10.70 -6.39
N SER A 129 34.45 10.26 -5.16
CA SER A 129 33.91 11.08 -4.08
C SER A 129 34.89 12.16 -3.62
N GLU A 130 34.36 13.23 -3.02
CA GLU A 130 35.20 14.26 -2.39
C GLU A 130 36.07 13.70 -1.26
N PHE A 131 35.61 12.66 -0.55
CA PHE A 131 36.43 12.00 0.46
C PHE A 131 37.66 11.30 -0.14
N HIS A 132 37.52 10.62 -1.27
CA HIS A 132 38.68 10.02 -1.94
C HIS A 132 39.60 11.07 -2.58
N LYS A 133 39.06 12.20 -3.05
CA LYS A 133 39.88 13.35 -3.49
C LYS A 133 40.67 13.95 -2.33
N MET A 134 40.04 14.19 -1.18
CA MET A 134 40.69 14.67 0.05
C MET A 134 41.75 13.71 0.59
N LEU A 135 41.53 12.40 0.46
CA LEU A 135 42.51 11.39 0.87
C LEU A 135 43.75 11.36 -0.03
N ASN A 136 43.61 11.79 -1.29
CA ASN A 136 44.70 11.84 -2.28
C ASN A 136 45.33 13.24 -2.41
N ASP A 137 44.79 14.24 -1.72
CA ASP A 137 45.30 15.61 -1.72
C ASP A 137 46.58 15.72 -0.86
N PRO A 138 47.74 16.13 -1.42
CA PRO A 138 48.98 16.28 -0.66
C PRO A 138 48.95 17.41 0.37
N ASP A 139 48.03 18.38 0.26
CA ASP A 139 47.96 19.56 1.14
C ASP A 139 47.15 19.32 2.41
N ILE A 140 46.45 18.18 2.53
CA ILE A 140 45.70 17.81 3.73
C ILE A 140 46.60 17.06 4.74
N PRO A 141 46.62 17.48 6.03
CA PRO A 141 47.37 16.79 7.07
C PRO A 141 47.01 15.31 7.23
N GLU A 142 48.01 14.46 7.47
CA GLU A 142 47.80 13.00 7.58
C GLU A 142 46.85 12.59 8.71
N GLU A 143 46.79 13.34 9.82
CA GLU A 143 45.82 13.07 10.89
C GLU A 143 44.38 13.27 10.42
N THR A 144 44.12 14.30 9.60
CA THR A 144 42.81 14.54 8.99
C THR A 144 42.46 13.43 7.98
N LYS A 145 43.42 12.97 7.19
CA LYS A 145 43.22 11.81 6.29
C LYS A 145 42.93 10.53 7.07
N LYS A 146 43.53 10.34 8.23
CA LYS A 146 43.30 9.17 9.10
C LYS A 146 41.89 9.19 9.71
N GLU A 147 41.39 10.35 10.13
CA GLU A 147 40.00 10.52 10.57
C GLU A 147 38.99 10.26 9.43
N ILE A 148 39.28 10.73 8.22
CA ILE A 148 38.46 10.46 7.03
C ILE A 148 38.45 8.95 6.71
N ARG A 149 39.62 8.27 6.72
CA ARG A 149 39.71 6.81 6.51
C ARG A 149 38.96 6.02 7.59
N LYS A 150 38.92 6.52 8.82
CA LYS A 150 38.15 5.90 9.91
C LYS A 150 36.65 6.06 9.67
N SER A 151 36.21 7.26 9.31
CA SER A 151 34.81 7.56 9.02
C SER A 151 34.27 6.74 7.83
N LEU A 152 35.10 6.47 6.81
CA LEU A 152 34.76 5.60 5.67
C LEU A 152 34.67 4.11 6.03
N LYS A 153 35.30 3.65 7.11
CA LYS A 153 35.22 2.26 7.58
C LYS A 153 34.04 2.01 8.53
N GLU A 154 33.54 3.06 9.14
CA GLU A 154 32.43 3.03 10.10
C GLU A 154 31.07 3.35 9.44
N ALA A 155 31.08 3.87 8.20
CA ALA A 155 29.92 4.04 7.32
C ALA A 155 29.63 2.77 6.52
#